data_AF-A0A2E7FK24-F1
#
_entry.id   AF-A0A2E7FK24-F1
#
_cell.length_a   1.000
_cell.length_b   1.000
_cell.length_c   1.000
_cell.angle_alpha   90.00
_cell.angle_beta   90.00
_cell.angle_gamma   90.00
#
_symmetry.space_group_name_H-M   'P 1'
#
loop_
_entity.id
_entity.type
_entity.pdbx_description
1 polymer ?
#
loop_
_entity_poly.entity_id
_entity_poly.type
_entity_poly.pdbx_seq_one_letter_code
_entity_poly.pdbx_strand_id
1 'polypeptide(L)' 'MESLNFENQIISINELLASIAALVLFEVSSIGDVIVTKSGTTIVSKIQEIDGEKIKISPDFVEDIVVDQTQVE' A
#
# COMPACT_ATOMS: atom_id res chain seq x y z
N MET A 1 8.32 -16.13 37.29
CA MET A 1 7.39 -15.65 36.25
C MET A 1 7.38 -14.14 36.36
N GLU A 2 7.96 -13.45 35.39
CA GLU A 2 7.92 -11.98 35.36
C GLU A 2 6.48 -11.55 35.12
N SER A 3 5.97 -10.70 36.01
CA SER A 3 4.69 -10.02 35.83
C SER A 3 4.84 -9.07 34.66
N LEU A 4 4.02 -9.26 33.61
CA LEU A 4 3.83 -8.24 32.58
C LEU A 4 3.19 -7.03 33.27
N ASN A 5 3.99 -6.00 33.52
CA ASN A 5 3.55 -4.75 34.11
C ASN A 5 2.75 -3.97 33.04
N PHE A 6 1.44 -4.23 32.96
CA PHE A 6 0.52 -3.45 32.14
C PHE A 6 0.18 -2.15 32.86
N GLU A 7 1.18 -1.31 33.09
CA GLU A 7 1.00 0.08 33.53
C GLU A 7 0.25 0.84 32.42
N ASN A 8 -1.08 0.79 32.52
CA ASN A 8 -2.08 1.73 32.05
C ASN A 8 -1.57 2.82 31.09
N GLN A 9 -1.39 2.46 29.82
CA GLN A 9 -1.27 3.45 28.74
C GLN A 9 -2.66 4.01 28.44
N ILE A 10 -3.10 4.98 29.24
CA ILE A 10 -4.25 5.82 28.88
C ILE A 10 -3.76 6.75 27.76
N ILE A 11 -3.87 6.27 26.52
CA ILE A 11 -3.71 7.11 25.33
C ILE A 11 -4.83 8.15 25.39
N SER A 12 -4.47 9.44 25.29
CA SER A 12 -5.47 10.50 25.26
C SER A 12 -6.39 10.29 24.05
N ILE A 13 -7.69 10.59 24.18
CA ILE A 13 -8.64 10.51 23.06
C ILE A 13 -8.09 11.29 21.84
N ASN A 14 -7.39 12.39 22.07
CA ASN A 14 -6.75 13.17 21.00
C ASN A 14 -5.61 12.42 20.29
N GLU A 15 -4.82 11.64 21.03
CA GLU A 15 -3.73 10.82 20.47
C GLU A 15 -4.30 9.62 19.70
N LEU A 16 -5.37 9.01 20.22
CA LEU A 16 -6.09 7.96 19.52
C LEU A 16 -6.68 8.48 18.20
N LEU A 17 -7.35 9.63 18.23
CA LEU A 17 -7.90 10.26 17.04
C LEU A 17 -6.80 10.67 16.04
N ALA A 18 -5.65 11.15 16.51
CA ALA A 18 -4.52 11.46 15.64
C ALA A 18 -3.95 10.20 14.95
N SER A 19 -3.87 9.08 15.68
CA SER A 19 -3.40 7.80 15.11
C SER A 19 -4.37 7.25 14.04
N ILE A 20 -5.67 7.33 14.29
CA ILE A 20 -6.72 6.94 13.33
C ILE A 20 -6.69 7.86 12.10
N ALA A 21 -6.56 9.17 12.29
CA ALA A 21 -6.44 10.12 11.18
C ALA A 21 -5.18 9.86 10.35
N ALA A 22 -4.05 9.56 10.99
CA ALA A 22 -2.81 9.20 10.30
C ALA A 22 -2.95 7.89 9.50
N LEU A 23 -3.63 6.88 10.05
CA LEU A 23 -3.89 5.62 9.35
C LEU A 23 -4.81 5.82 8.14
N VAL A 24 -5.90 6.56 8.30
CA VAL A 24 -6.83 6.88 7.19
C VAL A 24 -6.12 7.69 6.11
N LEU A 25 -5.27 8.66 6.47
CA LEU A 25 -4.46 9.43 5.52
C LEU A 25 -3.42 8.57 4.79
N PHE A 26 -2.88 7.54 5.44
CA PHE A 26 -1.98 6.57 4.82
C PHE A 26 -2.73 5.71 3.78
N GLU A 27 -3.96 5.31 4.09
CA GLU A 27 -4.80 4.54 3.16
C GLU A 27 -5.29 5.39 1.97
N VAL A 28 -5.69 6.66 2.18
CA VAL A 28 -6.18 7.52 1.08
C VAL A 28 -5.09 8.15 0.21
N SER A 29 -3.80 8.04 0.58
CA SER A 29 -2.69 8.52 -0.26
C SER A 29 -2.19 7.49 -1.27
N SER A 30 -2.72 6.26 -1.25
CA SER A 30 -2.48 5.26 -2.29
C SER A 30 -3.60 5.30 -3.35
N ILE A 31 -3.68 6.38 -4.12
CA ILE A 31 -4.35 6.28 -5.42
C ILE A 31 -3.45 5.37 -6.25
N GLY A 32 -3.75 4.07 -6.24
CA GLY A 32 -3.02 3.08 -7.02
C GLY A 32 -3.04 3.49 -8.49
N ASP A 33 -1.90 3.36 -9.16
CA ASP A 33 -1.85 3.50 -10.60
C ASP A 33 -2.68 2.39 -11.25
N VAL A 34 -3.27 2.68 -12.40
CA VAL A 34 -4.10 1.73 -13.14
C VAL A 34 -3.32 1.24 -14.36
N ILE A 35 -3.09 -0.07 -14.43
CA ILE A 35 -2.50 -0.75 -15.58
C ILE A 35 -3.59 -1.59 -16.23
N VAL A 36 -3.90 -1.31 -17.49
CA VAL A 36 -4.80 -2.14 -18.31
C VAL A 36 -3.95 -2.98 -19.24
N THR A 37 -4.15 -4.29 -19.18
CA THR A 37 -3.47 -5.23 -20.06
C THR A 37 -4.29 -5.48 -21.32
N LYS A 38 -3.63 -5.91 -22.40
CA LYS A 38 -4.25 -6.31 -23.67
C LYS A 38 -5.25 -7.45 -23.55
N SER A 39 -5.15 -8.26 -22.50
CA SER A 39 -6.15 -9.30 -22.17
C SER A 39 -7.41 -8.74 -21.49
N GLY A 40 -7.46 -7.43 -21.21
CA GLY A 40 -8.54 -6.76 -20.51
C GLY A 40 -8.45 -6.86 -18.98
N THR A 41 -7.33 -7.33 -18.43
CA THR A 41 -7.13 -7.35 -16.97
C THR A 41 -6.69 -5.97 -16.50
N THR A 42 -7.34 -5.46 -15.46
CA THR A 42 -7.00 -4.20 -14.81
C THR A 42 -6.28 -4.47 -13.49
N ILE A 43 -5.10 -3.89 -13.34
CA ILE A 43 -4.31 -3.93 -12.11
C ILE A 43 -4.31 -2.54 -11.50
N VAL A 44 -4.65 -2.44 -10.22
CA VAL A 44 -4.63 -1.19 -9.46
C VAL A 44 -3.57 -1.34 -8.38
N SER A 45 -2.42 -0.67 -8.55
CA SER A 45 -1.26 -0.77 -7.66
C SER A 45 -0.32 0.39 -7.91
N LYS A 46 0.54 0.71 -6.94
CA LYS A 46 1.57 1.74 -7.12
C LYS A 46 2.68 1.26 -8.07
N ILE A 47 2.96 2.03 -9.12
CA ILE A 47 4.12 1.84 -9.99
C ILE A 47 5.36 2.36 -9.26
N GLN A 48 6.37 1.51 -9.16
CA GLN A 48 7.66 1.83 -8.56
C GLN A 48 8.69 2.26 -9.61
N GLU A 49 8.70 1.59 -10.76
CA GLU A 49 9.71 1.79 -11.79
C GLU A 49 9.18 1.40 -13.18
N ILE A 50 9.65 2.09 -14.22
CA ILE A 50 9.41 1.77 -15.63
C ILE A 50 10.77 1.79 -16.34
N ASP A 51 11.22 0.65 -16.88
CA ASP A 51 12.52 0.53 -17.57
C ASP A 51 12.44 0.48 -19.11
N GLY A 52 11.24 0.69 -19.67
CA GLY A 52 10.98 0.66 -21.11
C GLY A 52 10.61 -0.72 -21.67
N GLU A 53 11.00 -1.81 -20.98
CA GLU A 53 10.50 -3.16 -21.24
C GLU A 53 9.54 -3.61 -20.14
N LYS A 54 9.75 -3.15 -18.90
CA LYS A 54 9.03 -3.62 -17.72
C LYS A 54 8.46 -2.49 -16.88
N ILE A 55 7.33 -2.77 -16.26
CA ILE A 55 6.71 -1.95 -15.21
C ILE A 55 6.77 -2.74 -13.92
N LYS A 56 7.44 -2.20 -12.91
CA LYS A 56 7.49 -2.79 -11.57
C LYS A 56 6.42 -2.14 -10.70
N ILE A 57 5.56 -2.94 -10.10
CA ILE A 57 4.54 -2.49 -9.14
C ILE A 57 4.76 -3.15 -7.78
N SER A 58 4.54 -2.39 -6.71
CA SER A 58 4.47 -2.97 -5.35
C SER A 58 3.04 -2.89 -4.86
N PRO A 59 2.35 -4.03 -4.70
CA PRO A 59 1.08 -4.08 -4.02
C PRO A 59 1.29 -4.02 -2.50
N ASP A 60 0.31 -3.51 -1.76
CA ASP A 60 0.42 -3.35 -0.30
C ASP A 60 0.49 -4.68 0.49
N PHE A 61 0.18 -5.80 -0.15
CA PHE A 61 0.00 -7.10 0.52
C PHE A 61 0.81 -8.27 -0.07
N VAL A 62 1.63 -8.05 -1.10
CA VAL A 62 2.43 -9.11 -1.74
C VAL A 62 3.81 -8.59 -2.19
N GLU A 63 4.69 -9.50 -2.58
CA GLU A 63 5.96 -9.17 -3.23
C GLU A 63 5.76 -8.37 -4.53
N ASP A 64 6.80 -7.65 -4.94
CA ASP A 64 6.80 -6.85 -6.15
C ASP A 64 6.39 -7.68 -7.39
N ILE A 65 5.49 -7.11 -8.19
CA ILE A 65 5.05 -7.71 -9.46
C ILE A 65 5.74 -6.98 -10.60
N VAL A 66 6.22 -7.74 -11.59
CA VAL A 66 6.80 -7.20 -12.82
C VAL A 66 5.85 -7.47 -13.98
N VAL A 67 5.42 -6.41 -14.64
CA VAL A 67 4.55 -6.45 -15.81
C VAL A 67 5.38 -6.16 -17.06
N ASP A 68 5.27 -7.01 -18.08
CA ASP A 68 5.86 -6.75 -19.40
C ASP A 68 5.07 -5.65 -20.11
N GLN A 69 5.74 -4.55 -20.46
CA GLN A 69 5.12 -3.38 -21.06
C GLN A 69 4.51 -3.68 -22.44
N THR A 70 4.98 -4.74 -23.13
CA THR A 70 4.38 -5.20 -24.39
C THR A 70 2.96 -5.74 -24.22
N GLN A 71 2.54 -6.05 -22.99
CA GLN A 71 1.20 -6.54 -22.65
C GLN A 71 0.26 -5.45 -22.16
N VAL A 72 0.72 -4.20 -22.05
CA VAL A 72 -0.07 -3.04 -21.60
C VAL A 72 -0.72 -2.37 -22.80
N GLU A 73 -1.94 -1.84 -22.63
CA GLU A 73 -2.72 -1.09 -23.63
C GLU A 73 -2.39 0.41 -23.63
#